data_AF-A0A126RBM0-F1
#
_entry.id   AF-A0A126RBM0-F1
#
_cell.length_a   1.000
_cell.length_b   1.000
_cell.length_c   1.000
_cell.angle_alpha   90.00
_cell.angle_beta   90.00
_cell.angle_gamma   90.00
#
_symmetry.space_group_name_H-M   'P 1'
#
loop_
_entity.id
_entity.type
_entity.pdbx_description
1 polymer ?
#
loop_
_entity_poly.entity_id
_entity_poly.type
_entity_poly.pdbx_seq_one_letter_code
_entity_poly.pdbx_strand_id
1 'polypeptide(L)'
;MTHLIRKEVFRLQWLFNRPRGRHHVRPMLNRDSVPIAPPLHGGMASVAQQLGQLPYTPDAVYDLCVRHNGDVRSQRTGVNVEYVQPFRHADIVDQEETIGSQLLALKHRAGLSLDAIAKGGGYAGRSSVQRYFSSDFSGPLPPDAAVALARALAGKGEPSIKADDVLKLSISEALRAASGEPQRYFLTVEGTVEAGVWREQSEWPESERYDIEVGPPPFKDAKRMAVKMTGHSMDLTIPPGSDLEVLWIKFTNITPVPGDLVIVERHRHDLVELTCKRLDVEGSEYVLRAESSRPEFQEVIRVGSASLDLVTDDGVQIVGIVLSSQQRHSTRRFT
;
A
#
# COMPACT_ATOMS: atom_id res chain seq x y z
N MET A 1 -14.78 -52.07 -37.71
CA MET A 1 -16.03 -51.72 -37.01
C MET A 1 -15.74 -50.53 -36.11
N THR A 2 -15.52 -49.34 -36.67
CA THR A 2 -16.51 -48.32 -37.07
C THR A 2 -17.18 -47.66 -35.87
N HIS A 3 -16.70 -46.46 -35.48
CA HIS A 3 -17.43 -45.20 -35.21
C HIS A 3 -16.45 -44.24 -34.47
N LEU A 4 -15.84 -43.29 -35.19
CA LEU A 4 -16.31 -41.91 -35.45
C LEU A 4 -16.41 -41.04 -34.18
N ILE A 5 -15.46 -40.11 -33.94
CA ILE A 5 -15.45 -38.69 -34.39
C ILE A 5 -16.47 -37.86 -33.55
N ARG A 6 -16.12 -36.78 -32.84
CA ARG A 6 -15.65 -35.48 -33.39
C ARG A 6 -15.14 -34.51 -32.30
N LYS A 7 -14.13 -33.72 -32.66
CA LYS A 7 -13.72 -32.42 -32.09
C LYS A 7 -14.64 -31.31 -32.64
N GLU A 8 -14.82 -30.22 -31.90
CA GLU A 8 -15.01 -28.80 -32.34
C GLU A 8 -15.25 -27.95 -31.08
N VAL A 9 -14.52 -26.89 -30.70
CA VAL A 9 -14.15 -25.62 -31.37
C VAL A 9 -15.37 -24.79 -31.78
N PHE A 10 -15.58 -23.62 -31.15
CA PHE A 10 -16.13 -22.33 -31.66
C PHE A 10 -16.44 -21.44 -30.44
N ARG A 11 -15.67 -20.38 -30.10
CA ARG A 11 -15.49 -19.05 -30.72
C ARG A 11 -16.73 -18.13 -30.62
N LEU A 12 -16.53 -17.07 -29.82
CA LEU A 12 -17.10 -15.71 -29.83
C LEU A 12 -18.10 -15.37 -30.95
N GLN A 13 -19.26 -14.83 -30.55
CA GLN A 13 -19.89 -13.75 -31.33
C GLN A 13 -20.75 -12.82 -30.47
N TRP A 14 -20.27 -11.58 -30.35
CA TRP A 14 -21.03 -10.37 -30.07
C TRP A 14 -21.97 -10.05 -31.24
N LEU A 15 -23.23 -9.67 -30.96
CA LEU A 15 -23.87 -8.42 -31.43
C LEU A 15 -25.41 -8.43 -31.33
N PHE A 16 -25.93 -7.21 -31.14
CA PHE A 16 -27.28 -6.70 -31.40
C PHE A 16 -28.45 -7.14 -30.51
N ASN A 17 -28.81 -6.28 -29.55
CA ASN A 17 -30.20 -5.85 -29.47
C ASN A 17 -30.33 -4.42 -28.90
N ARG A 18 -30.84 -3.49 -29.73
CA ARG A 18 -31.34 -2.16 -29.32
C ARG A 18 -32.87 -2.22 -29.35
N PRO A 19 -33.56 -1.58 -28.40
CA PRO A 19 -34.84 -0.96 -28.70
C PRO A 19 -34.72 0.57 -28.66
N ARG A 20 -35.20 1.17 -29.76
CA ARG A 20 -35.55 2.60 -29.86
C ARG A 20 -36.87 2.81 -29.11
N GLY A 21 -36.97 3.87 -28.34
CA GLY A 21 -38.23 4.38 -27.79
C GLY A 21 -38.11 5.87 -27.48
N ARG A 22 -38.40 6.70 -28.49
CA ARG A 22 -38.61 8.15 -28.33
C ARG A 22 -40.06 8.35 -27.87
N HIS A 23 -40.27 9.01 -26.73
CA HIS A 23 -41.44 9.86 -26.53
C HIS A 23 -41.03 11.17 -25.89
N HIS A 24 -41.22 12.24 -26.66
CA HIS A 24 -41.24 13.62 -26.21
C HIS A 24 -42.45 13.84 -25.30
N VAL A 25 -42.22 14.29 -24.06
CA VAL A 25 -43.15 15.18 -23.36
C VAL A 25 -42.31 16.20 -22.59
N ARG A 26 -42.40 17.47 -23.01
CA ARG A 26 -41.98 18.64 -22.22
C ARG A 26 -43.05 18.92 -21.17
N PRO A 27 -42.65 19.30 -19.94
CA PRO A 27 -43.43 20.26 -19.18
C PRO A 27 -42.62 21.53 -18.91
N MET A 28 -43.29 22.61 -19.33
CA MET A 28 -43.24 24.00 -18.89
C MET A 28 -42.25 24.40 -17.78
N LEU A 29 -41.44 25.40 -18.14
CA LEU A 29 -40.77 26.34 -17.24
C LEU A 29 -41.78 26.93 -16.24
N ASN A 30 -41.60 26.63 -14.96
CA ASN A 30 -42.17 27.45 -13.90
C ASN A 30 -41.15 28.57 -13.61
N ARG A 31 -41.51 29.79 -14.03
CA ARG A 31 -40.92 31.03 -13.52
C ARG A 31 -41.45 31.20 -12.08
N ASP A 32 -40.59 31.71 -11.20
CA ASP A 32 -40.86 32.10 -9.81
C ASP A 32 -40.39 31.09 -8.74
N SER A 33 -39.07 30.98 -8.60
CA SER A 33 -38.44 30.59 -7.34
C SER A 33 -37.21 31.48 -7.10
N VAL A 34 -37.49 32.64 -6.49
CA VAL A 34 -36.48 33.57 -5.94
C VAL A 34 -35.82 32.90 -4.72
N PRO A 35 -34.48 32.85 -4.63
CA PRO A 35 -33.81 32.40 -3.42
C PRO A 35 -33.98 33.43 -2.30
N ILE A 36 -34.70 33.05 -1.25
CA ILE A 36 -34.74 33.79 0.02
C ILE A 36 -33.45 33.44 0.77
N ALA A 37 -32.54 34.40 0.86
CA ALA A 37 -31.37 34.30 1.73
C ALA A 37 -31.80 34.33 3.21
N PRO A 38 -31.17 33.55 4.10
CA PRO A 38 -31.45 33.63 5.53
C PRO A 38 -30.95 34.97 6.10
N PRO A 39 -31.66 35.56 7.08
CA PRO A 39 -31.26 36.81 7.71
C PRO A 39 -29.99 36.62 8.56
N LEU A 40 -28.89 37.22 8.11
CA LEU A 40 -27.67 37.43 8.90
C LEU A 40 -28.03 38.22 10.17
N HIS A 41 -27.98 37.55 11.30
CA HIS A 41 -28.08 38.18 12.62
C HIS A 41 -26.83 39.02 12.89
N GLY A 42 -27.07 40.20 13.47
CA GLY A 42 -26.12 41.29 13.63
C GLY A 42 -24.94 40.96 14.54
N GLY A 43 -23.81 41.56 14.20
CA GLY A 43 -22.62 41.52 15.04
C GLY A 43 -21.31 41.82 14.32
N MET A 44 -21.27 42.78 13.38
CA MET A 44 -19.98 43.30 12.89
C MET A 44 -19.96 44.83 12.91
N ALA A 45 -19.09 45.36 13.76
CA ALA A 45 -18.75 46.77 13.84
C ALA A 45 -17.93 47.16 12.61
N SER A 46 -18.45 48.13 11.85
CA SER A 46 -17.73 48.80 10.78
C SER A 46 -16.65 49.72 11.36
N VAL A 47 -15.38 49.39 11.17
CA VAL A 47 -14.28 50.34 11.33
C VAL A 47 -14.06 51.00 9.98
N ALA A 48 -14.40 52.28 9.89
CA ALA A 48 -14.10 53.13 8.75
C ALA A 48 -12.57 53.32 8.66
N GLN A 49 -11.96 52.87 7.56
CA GLN A 49 -10.59 53.28 7.20
C GLN A 49 -10.64 54.68 6.60
N GLN A 50 -10.01 55.61 7.29
CA GLN A 50 -9.85 56.99 6.88
C GLN A 50 -8.80 57.05 5.75
N LEU A 51 -9.21 57.59 4.61
CA LEU A 51 -8.33 57.87 3.48
C LEU A 51 -7.36 59.01 3.82
N GLY A 52 -6.07 58.76 3.55
CA GLY A 52 -5.08 59.81 3.33
C GLY A 52 -4.17 60.08 4.52
N GLN A 53 -3.01 59.43 4.54
CA GLN A 53 -1.73 60.01 4.95
C GLN A 53 -0.56 59.04 4.68
N LEU A 54 0.22 59.35 3.63
CA LEU A 54 1.65 59.07 3.48
C LEU A 54 2.20 60.28 2.70
N PRO A 55 3.48 60.70 2.85
CA PRO A 55 4.62 59.87 3.27
C PRO A 55 5.51 60.49 4.35
N TYR A 56 6.23 59.67 5.12
CA TYR A 56 7.41 60.11 5.88
C TYR A 56 8.66 59.58 5.20
N THR A 57 9.57 60.51 4.88
CA THR A 57 10.85 60.30 4.24
C THR A 57 11.88 59.68 5.18
N PRO A 58 12.90 58.98 4.64
CA PRO A 58 13.93 58.32 5.43
C PRO A 58 15.07 59.30 5.72
N ASP A 59 15.50 59.39 6.98
CA ASP A 59 16.78 60.02 7.30
C ASP A 59 17.55 59.23 8.37
N ALA A 60 18.81 59.03 8.00
CA ALA A 60 20.01 58.96 8.82
C ALA A 60 20.33 57.72 9.69
N VAL A 61 21.37 57.03 9.19
CA VAL A 61 22.63 56.73 9.91
C VAL A 61 22.50 55.91 11.20
N TYR A 62 22.72 54.60 11.10
CA TYR A 62 23.70 53.92 11.96
C TYR A 62 24.39 52.79 11.20
N ASP A 63 25.67 53.02 11.00
CA ASP A 63 26.69 52.14 10.46
C ASP A 63 27.06 51.09 11.52
N LEU A 64 26.70 49.82 11.28
CA LEU A 64 27.26 48.67 11.99
C LEU A 64 27.75 47.67 10.95
N CYS A 65 28.96 47.92 10.48
CA CYS A 65 29.79 46.98 9.74
C CYS A 65 30.08 45.72 10.58
N VAL A 66 29.19 44.71 10.54
CA VAL A 66 29.57 43.34 10.92
C VAL A 66 30.17 42.66 9.70
N ARG A 67 31.50 42.69 9.62
CA ARG A 67 32.27 41.91 8.65
C ARG A 67 32.14 40.43 8.99
N HIS A 68 31.33 39.69 8.23
CA HIS A 68 31.43 38.23 8.18
C HIS A 68 32.61 37.84 7.29
N ASN A 69 33.80 37.79 7.89
CA ASN A 69 34.95 37.14 7.31
C ASN A 69 34.84 35.65 7.66
N GLY A 70 34.41 34.82 6.72
CA GLY A 70 34.25 33.40 6.97
C GLY A 70 33.45 32.71 5.88
N ASP A 71 34.17 32.26 4.86
CA ASP A 71 33.71 31.30 3.86
C ASP A 71 33.16 30.03 4.54
N VAL A 72 31.82 29.96 4.70
CA VAL A 72 31.12 28.81 5.28
C VAL A 72 31.10 27.60 4.32
N ARG A 73 31.73 27.68 3.13
CA ARG A 73 31.78 26.58 2.16
C ARG A 73 33.07 25.75 2.21
N SER A 74 34.02 26.05 3.09
CA SER A 74 35.29 25.31 3.18
C SER A 74 35.39 24.27 4.30
N GLN A 75 34.38 24.12 5.18
CA GLN A 75 34.33 23.02 6.15
C GLN A 75 33.29 21.97 5.77
N ARG A 76 33.55 21.27 4.66
CA ARG A 76 33.02 19.92 4.47
C ARG A 76 33.90 18.96 5.26
N THR A 77 33.57 18.72 6.52
CA THR A 77 33.91 17.44 7.14
C THR A 77 33.06 16.39 6.41
N GLY A 78 33.71 15.55 5.63
CA GLY A 78 33.07 14.35 5.08
C GLY A 78 32.61 13.50 6.27
N VAL A 79 31.32 13.57 6.59
CA VAL A 79 30.72 12.68 7.58
C VAL A 79 30.66 11.30 6.91
N ASN A 80 31.71 10.53 7.10
CA ASN A 80 31.75 9.12 6.75
C ASN A 80 30.86 8.38 7.75
N VAL A 81 29.55 8.30 7.48
CA VAL A 81 28.65 7.41 8.24
C VAL A 81 28.75 6.01 7.64
N GLU A 82 29.94 5.43 7.68
CA GLU A 82 30.06 3.98 7.71
C GLU A 82 29.58 3.55 9.10
N TYR A 83 28.40 2.94 9.14
CA TYR A 83 27.83 2.32 10.32
C TYR A 83 28.72 1.15 10.75
N VAL A 84 29.83 1.44 11.43
CA VAL A 84 30.64 0.44 12.11
C VAL A 84 29.93 0.17 13.42
N GLN A 85 29.14 -0.91 13.48
CA GLN A 85 28.78 -1.47 14.77
C GLN A 85 29.95 -2.31 15.30
N PRO A 86 30.48 -2.00 16.49
CA PRO A 86 31.38 -2.91 17.18
C PRO A 86 30.52 -3.96 17.90
N PHE A 87 30.23 -5.09 17.25
CA PHE A 87 29.64 -6.23 17.95
C PHE A 87 30.74 -6.97 18.72
N ARG A 88 30.72 -6.82 20.05
CA ARG A 88 31.42 -7.71 20.97
C ARG A 88 30.63 -9.02 21.09
N HIS A 89 31.37 -10.13 21.12
CA HIS A 89 30.87 -11.47 21.37
C HIS A 89 30.14 -11.57 22.70
N ALA A 90 28.92 -12.11 22.66
CA ALA A 90 28.50 -13.32 23.40
C ALA A 90 26.97 -13.31 23.45
N ASP A 91 26.35 -14.05 22.54
CA ASP A 91 25.14 -14.82 22.79
C ASP A 91 25.02 -15.79 21.61
N ILE A 92 25.28 -17.06 21.88
CA ILE A 92 24.99 -18.15 20.96
C ILE A 92 23.46 -18.32 21.00
N VAL A 93 22.78 -17.46 20.26
CA VAL A 93 21.40 -17.70 19.83
C VAL A 93 21.54 -18.38 18.48
N ASP A 94 20.98 -19.58 18.38
CA ASP A 94 20.89 -20.37 17.15
C ASP A 94 19.94 -19.66 16.16
N GLN A 95 20.34 -18.49 15.68
CA GLN A 95 19.59 -17.72 14.69
C GLN A 95 19.77 -18.40 13.35
N GLU A 96 18.71 -19.02 12.84
CA GLU A 96 18.66 -19.45 11.46
C GLU A 96 19.07 -18.28 10.55
N GLU A 97 20.19 -18.45 9.84
CA GLU A 97 20.81 -17.41 9.04
C GLU A 97 19.87 -17.03 7.88
N THR A 98 19.25 -15.85 7.95
CA THR A 98 18.29 -15.38 6.95
C THR A 98 18.95 -15.19 5.58
N ILE A 99 18.18 -15.25 4.49
CA ILE A 99 18.72 -14.96 3.15
C ILE A 99 19.32 -13.54 3.10
N GLY A 100 18.68 -12.61 3.81
CA GLY A 100 19.15 -11.26 3.98
C GLY A 100 20.55 -11.16 4.60
N SER A 101 20.80 -11.90 5.68
CA SER A 101 22.14 -11.93 6.31
C SER A 101 23.18 -12.60 5.42
N GLN A 102 22.81 -13.66 4.69
CA GLN A 102 23.69 -14.33 3.73
C GLN A 102 24.05 -13.40 2.55
N LEU A 103 23.08 -12.66 2.01
CA LEU A 103 23.32 -11.65 0.97
C LEU A 103 24.19 -10.49 1.48
N LEU A 104 23.98 -10.05 2.71
CA LEU A 104 24.84 -9.06 3.35
C LEU A 104 26.28 -9.56 3.49
N ALA A 105 26.49 -10.81 3.91
CA ALA A 105 27.81 -11.42 3.98
C ALA A 105 28.50 -11.44 2.61
N LEU A 106 27.77 -11.80 1.55
CA LEU A 106 28.28 -11.75 0.17
C LEU A 106 28.60 -10.33 -0.28
N LYS A 107 27.76 -9.34 0.04
CA LYS A 107 28.04 -7.92 -0.24
C LYS A 107 29.31 -7.45 0.48
N HIS A 108 29.47 -7.78 1.75
CA HIS A 108 30.65 -7.41 2.54
C HIS A 108 31.91 -8.04 1.95
N ARG A 109 31.85 -9.32 1.59
CA ARG A 109 32.95 -10.02 0.89
C ARG A 109 33.27 -9.40 -0.47
N ALA A 110 32.26 -8.98 -1.23
CA ALA A 110 32.44 -8.33 -2.53
C ALA A 110 33.00 -6.90 -2.43
N GLY A 111 32.90 -6.24 -1.27
CA GLY A 111 33.29 -4.83 -1.08
C GLY A 111 32.45 -3.85 -1.88
N LEU A 112 31.23 -4.22 -2.28
CA LEU A 112 30.37 -3.41 -3.15
C LEU A 112 29.32 -2.62 -2.36
N SER A 113 29.00 -1.42 -2.84
CA SER A 113 27.83 -0.69 -2.39
C SER A 113 26.55 -1.28 -3.00
N LEU A 114 25.39 -1.04 -2.38
CA LEU A 114 24.10 -1.47 -2.92
C LEU A 114 23.82 -0.87 -4.31
N ASP A 115 24.32 0.34 -4.57
CA ASP A 115 24.18 1.00 -5.86
C ASP A 115 25.00 0.31 -6.95
N ALA A 116 26.24 -0.10 -6.62
CA ALA A 116 27.08 -0.88 -7.51
C ALA A 116 26.48 -2.26 -7.81
N ILE A 117 25.86 -2.90 -6.81
CA ILE A 117 25.14 -4.17 -6.97
C ILE A 117 23.91 -3.98 -7.87
N ALA A 118 23.11 -2.94 -7.63
CA ALA A 118 21.94 -2.62 -8.44
C ALA A 118 22.32 -2.44 -9.92
N LYS A 119 23.34 -1.62 -10.18
CA LYS A 119 23.86 -1.38 -11.53
C LYS A 119 24.42 -2.64 -12.18
N GLY A 120 25.17 -3.46 -11.43
CA GLY A 120 25.72 -4.73 -11.91
C GLY A 120 24.64 -5.78 -12.22
N GLY A 121 23.51 -5.73 -11.52
CA GLY A 121 22.36 -6.61 -11.74
C GLY A 121 21.35 -6.11 -12.77
N GLY A 122 21.47 -4.86 -13.25
CA GLY A 122 20.54 -4.26 -14.20
C GLY A 122 19.28 -3.65 -13.56
N TYR A 123 19.32 -3.33 -12.27
CA TYR A 123 18.23 -2.65 -11.57
C TYR A 123 18.28 -1.13 -11.77
N ALA A 124 17.14 -0.45 -11.56
CA ALA A 124 17.01 0.99 -11.72
C ALA A 124 17.84 1.80 -10.71
N GLY A 125 18.12 1.26 -9.52
CA GLY A 125 18.98 1.88 -8.51
C GLY A 125 18.98 1.15 -7.18
N ARG A 126 19.69 1.71 -6.18
CA ARG A 126 19.83 1.15 -4.82
C ARG A 126 18.50 0.67 -4.20
N SER A 127 17.44 1.47 -4.29
CA SER A 127 16.15 1.16 -3.64
C SER A 127 15.53 -0.14 -4.16
N SER A 128 15.80 -0.53 -5.42
CA SER A 128 15.27 -1.76 -6.02
C SER A 128 15.87 -3.03 -5.43
N VAL A 129 17.12 -2.97 -4.93
CA VAL A 129 17.81 -4.13 -4.36
C VAL A 129 17.87 -4.11 -2.85
N GLN A 130 17.74 -2.93 -2.23
CA GLN A 130 17.90 -2.72 -0.79
C GLN A 130 17.03 -3.69 0.04
N ARG A 131 15.81 -3.99 -0.42
CA ARG A 131 14.89 -4.92 0.27
C ARG A 131 15.47 -6.32 0.49
N TYR A 132 16.30 -6.81 -0.43
CA TYR A 132 16.87 -8.16 -0.36
C TYR A 132 18.07 -8.25 0.60
N PHE A 133 18.72 -7.11 0.87
CA PHE A 133 19.89 -7.03 1.77
C PHE A 133 19.50 -6.56 3.19
N SER A 134 18.22 -6.63 3.56
CA SER A 134 17.81 -6.42 4.94
C SER A 134 18.09 -7.67 5.76
N SER A 135 18.66 -7.54 6.97
CA SER A 135 18.88 -8.69 7.87
C SER A 135 17.59 -9.45 8.21
N ASP A 136 16.43 -8.80 8.12
CA ASP A 136 15.12 -9.39 8.37
C ASP A 136 14.48 -10.05 7.14
N PHE A 137 15.15 -10.08 5.99
CA PHE A 137 14.62 -10.73 4.79
C PHE A 137 14.73 -12.27 4.91
N SER A 138 13.59 -12.90 5.21
CA SER A 138 13.44 -14.36 5.38
C SER A 138 12.64 -15.04 4.26
N GLY A 139 12.20 -14.31 3.24
CA GLY A 139 11.44 -14.86 2.11
C GLY A 139 12.34 -15.51 1.04
N PRO A 140 11.80 -16.39 0.18
CA PRO A 140 12.57 -16.97 -0.91
C PRO A 140 13.05 -15.87 -1.86
N LEU A 141 14.33 -15.93 -2.25
CA LEU A 141 14.87 -14.99 -3.24
C LEU A 141 14.23 -15.30 -4.60
N PRO A 142 13.51 -14.33 -5.23
CA PRO A 142 12.90 -14.54 -6.53
C PRO A 142 13.95 -14.99 -7.57
N PRO A 143 13.64 -15.96 -8.47
CA PRO A 143 14.63 -16.51 -9.40
C PRO A 143 15.28 -15.45 -10.30
N ASP A 144 14.49 -14.48 -10.76
CA ASP A 144 14.95 -13.33 -11.54
C ASP A 144 15.91 -12.45 -10.73
N ALA A 145 15.58 -12.19 -9.47
CA ALA A 145 16.43 -11.44 -8.56
C ALA A 145 17.74 -12.17 -8.27
N ALA A 146 17.70 -13.48 -8.07
CA ALA A 146 18.88 -14.32 -7.85
C ALA A 146 19.82 -14.29 -9.06
N VAL A 147 19.30 -14.39 -10.29
CA VAL A 147 20.10 -14.29 -11.52
C VAL A 147 20.75 -12.90 -11.65
N ALA A 148 19.99 -11.85 -11.38
CA ALA A 148 20.49 -10.48 -11.43
C ALA A 148 21.59 -10.22 -10.39
N LEU A 149 21.40 -10.68 -9.15
CA LEU A 149 22.39 -10.57 -8.08
C LEU A 149 23.61 -11.45 -8.33
N ALA A 150 23.44 -12.65 -8.88
CA ALA A 150 24.53 -13.52 -9.28
C ALA A 150 25.42 -12.84 -10.34
N ARG A 151 24.81 -12.15 -11.32
CA ARG A 151 25.56 -11.37 -12.31
C ARG A 151 26.37 -10.23 -11.68
N ALA A 152 25.81 -9.55 -10.67
CA ALA A 152 26.47 -8.45 -9.99
C ALA A 152 27.63 -8.89 -9.09
N LEU A 153 27.48 -10.04 -8.42
CA LEU A 153 28.40 -10.51 -7.37
C LEU A 153 29.41 -11.54 -7.87
N ALA A 154 29.13 -12.28 -8.95
CA ALA A 154 30.03 -13.31 -9.44
C ALA A 154 31.42 -12.74 -9.83
N GLY A 155 32.47 -13.42 -9.38
CA GLY A 155 33.86 -13.01 -9.61
C GLY A 155 34.32 -11.84 -8.74
N LYS A 156 33.52 -11.41 -7.74
CA LYS A 156 33.88 -10.35 -6.79
C LYS A 156 34.33 -10.93 -5.45
N GLY A 157 35.11 -10.15 -4.71
CA GLY A 157 35.61 -10.51 -3.37
C GLY A 157 36.75 -11.54 -3.37
N GLU A 158 37.28 -11.77 -2.17
CA GLU A 158 38.29 -12.81 -1.89
C GLU A 158 37.80 -13.73 -0.77
N PRO A 159 37.62 -15.05 -1.01
CA PRO A 159 37.72 -15.71 -2.32
C PRO A 159 36.67 -15.19 -3.30
N SER A 160 36.83 -15.43 -4.61
CA SER A 160 35.82 -15.01 -5.59
C SER A 160 34.46 -15.67 -5.35
N ILE A 161 33.40 -14.88 -5.34
CA ILE A 161 32.01 -15.37 -5.21
C ILE A 161 31.62 -16.09 -6.51
N LYS A 162 31.07 -17.31 -6.42
CA LYS A 162 30.56 -18.04 -7.58
C LYS A 162 29.10 -17.67 -7.83
N ALA A 163 28.67 -17.65 -9.09
CA ALA A 163 27.26 -17.44 -9.43
C ALA A 163 26.35 -18.46 -8.71
N ASP A 164 26.81 -19.70 -8.59
CA ASP A 164 26.12 -20.78 -7.88
C ASP A 164 25.88 -20.47 -6.39
N ASP A 165 26.77 -19.70 -5.75
CA ASP A 165 26.62 -19.35 -4.32
C ASP A 165 25.40 -18.45 -4.10
N VAL A 166 25.06 -17.59 -5.08
CA VAL A 166 23.88 -16.73 -5.06
C VAL A 166 22.64 -17.49 -5.53
N LEU A 167 22.76 -18.32 -6.57
CA LEU A 167 21.62 -19.11 -7.09
C LEU A 167 21.12 -20.14 -6.08
N LYS A 168 22.03 -20.75 -5.29
CA LYS A 168 21.66 -21.63 -4.19
C LYS A 168 20.77 -20.95 -3.15
N LEU A 169 20.85 -19.63 -2.96
CA LEU A 169 19.94 -18.93 -2.03
C LEU A 169 18.48 -18.92 -2.51
N SER A 170 18.25 -19.03 -3.82
CA SER A 170 16.89 -19.20 -4.37
C SER A 170 16.41 -20.65 -4.29
N ILE A 171 17.32 -21.62 -4.44
CA ILE A 171 16.99 -23.05 -4.57
C ILE A 171 16.99 -23.76 -3.21
N SER A 172 17.98 -23.51 -2.35
CA SER A 172 18.12 -24.15 -1.04
C SER A 172 16.99 -23.77 -0.10
N GLU A 173 16.44 -22.55 -0.18
CA GLU A 173 15.27 -22.19 0.64
C GLU A 173 13.96 -22.71 0.05
N ALA A 174 13.83 -22.73 -1.28
CA ALA A 174 12.70 -23.41 -1.91
C ALA A 174 12.67 -24.91 -1.58
N LEU A 175 13.84 -25.57 -1.51
CA LEU A 175 13.99 -26.96 -1.09
C LEU A 175 13.83 -27.15 0.42
N ARG A 176 14.33 -26.23 1.26
CA ARG A 176 14.12 -26.26 2.73
C ARG A 176 12.64 -26.08 3.06
N ALA A 177 11.99 -25.09 2.47
CA ALA A 177 10.55 -24.86 2.54
C ALA A 177 9.72 -26.04 2.02
N ALA A 178 10.25 -26.82 1.07
CA ALA A 178 9.61 -28.05 0.58
C ALA A 178 9.91 -29.29 1.44
N SER A 179 10.92 -29.26 2.31
CA SER A 179 11.35 -30.39 3.15
C SER A 179 10.88 -30.32 4.62
N GLY A 180 10.41 -29.16 5.07
CA GLY A 180 9.61 -29.03 6.29
C GLY A 180 8.13 -29.30 5.99
N GLU A 181 7.37 -29.85 6.96
CA GLU A 181 5.92 -29.80 6.88
C GLU A 181 5.49 -28.36 6.60
N PRO A 182 4.64 -28.10 5.59
CA PRO A 182 4.25 -26.74 5.24
C PRO A 182 3.63 -26.09 6.47
N GLN A 183 4.31 -25.09 7.02
CA GLN A 183 3.82 -24.37 8.18
C GLN A 183 2.51 -23.69 7.78
N ARG A 184 1.41 -24.17 8.36
CA ARG A 184 0.08 -23.61 8.10
C ARG A 184 -0.10 -22.40 9.00
N TYR A 185 -0.55 -21.30 8.40
CA TYR A 185 -0.90 -20.09 9.12
C TYR A 185 -2.42 -19.93 9.08
N PHE A 186 -2.99 -19.51 10.20
CA PHE A 186 -4.42 -19.27 10.30
C PHE A 186 -4.67 -17.83 10.74
N LEU A 187 -5.72 -17.22 10.20
CA LEU A 187 -6.27 -15.96 10.68
C LEU A 187 -7.75 -16.14 11.00
N THR A 188 -8.18 -15.57 12.12
CA THR A 188 -9.59 -15.56 12.51
C THR A 188 -10.32 -14.42 11.79
N VAL A 189 -11.42 -14.76 11.12
CA VAL A 189 -12.34 -13.79 10.52
C VAL A 189 -13.23 -13.22 11.63
N GLU A 190 -13.10 -11.92 11.90
CA GLU A 190 -13.71 -11.28 13.08
C GLU A 190 -14.70 -10.15 12.77
N GLY A 191 -14.96 -9.89 11.48
CA GLY A 191 -15.88 -8.84 11.09
C GLY A 191 -16.16 -8.80 9.59
N THR A 192 -16.88 -7.75 9.16
CA THR A 192 -17.27 -7.55 7.76
C THR A 192 -16.79 -6.23 7.20
N VAL A 193 -16.56 -6.23 5.89
CA VAL A 193 -16.32 -5.03 5.08
C VAL A 193 -17.50 -4.83 4.14
N GLU A 194 -18.16 -3.67 4.25
CA GLU A 194 -19.38 -3.35 3.52
C GLU A 194 -19.53 -1.85 3.27
N ALA A 195 -19.48 -1.47 2.00
CA ALA A 195 -19.74 -0.08 1.61
C ALA A 195 -21.22 0.30 1.84
N GLY A 196 -21.44 1.49 2.39
CA GLY A 196 -22.75 2.07 2.67
C GLY A 196 -23.35 1.66 4.02
N VAL A 197 -22.71 0.76 4.77
CA VAL A 197 -23.24 0.26 6.05
C VAL A 197 -22.45 0.85 7.21
N TRP A 198 -23.12 1.71 7.95
CA TRP A 198 -22.61 2.37 9.15
C TRP A 198 -23.00 1.57 10.38
N ARG A 199 -22.03 1.20 11.22
CA ARG A 199 -22.25 0.39 12.42
C ARG A 199 -21.62 1.04 13.63
N GLU A 200 -22.24 0.85 14.78
CA GLU A 200 -21.56 0.99 16.06
C GLU A 200 -20.54 -0.14 16.14
N GLN A 201 -19.31 0.16 16.57
CA GLN A 201 -18.16 -0.74 16.55
C GLN A 201 -18.45 -2.01 17.36
N SER A 202 -19.04 -3.01 16.71
CA SER A 202 -19.48 -4.27 17.31
C SER A 202 -18.66 -5.38 16.66
N GLU A 203 -17.70 -5.91 17.42
CA GLU A 203 -17.00 -7.12 17.02
C GLU A 203 -18.01 -8.26 16.86
N TRP A 204 -17.74 -9.17 15.91
CA TRP A 204 -18.54 -10.39 15.82
C TRP A 204 -18.45 -11.17 17.14
N PRO A 205 -19.55 -11.76 17.62
CA PRO A 205 -19.49 -12.67 18.75
C PRO A 205 -18.58 -13.85 18.40
N GLU A 206 -17.85 -14.38 19.38
CA GLU A 206 -16.87 -15.45 19.18
C GLU A 206 -17.46 -16.67 18.43
N SER A 207 -18.75 -16.95 18.65
CA SER A 207 -19.49 -18.03 17.97
C SER A 207 -19.66 -17.86 16.45
N GLU A 208 -19.51 -16.64 15.93
CA GLU A 208 -19.61 -16.33 14.49
C GLU A 208 -18.23 -16.22 13.83
N ARG A 209 -17.15 -16.18 14.62
CA ARG A 209 -15.78 -16.12 14.13
C ARG A 209 -15.37 -17.49 13.57
N TYR A 210 -14.51 -17.49 12.56
CA TYR A 210 -13.97 -18.72 11.98
C TYR A 210 -12.58 -18.49 11.41
N ASP A 211 -11.77 -19.54 11.39
CA ASP A 211 -10.41 -19.44 10.88
C ASP A 211 -10.34 -19.67 9.37
N ILE A 212 -9.43 -18.95 8.74
CA ILE A 212 -8.99 -19.15 7.38
C ILE A 212 -7.52 -19.54 7.35
N GLU A 213 -7.16 -20.51 6.50
CA GLU A 213 -5.76 -20.81 6.22
C GLU A 213 -5.19 -19.74 5.29
N VAL A 214 -4.00 -19.25 5.58
CA VAL A 214 -3.29 -18.22 4.82
C VAL A 214 -1.82 -18.60 4.62
N GLY A 215 -1.14 -17.86 3.74
CA GLY A 215 0.29 -18.01 3.54
C GLY A 215 1.13 -17.52 4.73
N PRO A 216 2.45 -17.77 4.70
CA PRO A 216 3.37 -17.18 5.66
C PRO A 216 3.26 -15.64 5.65
N PRO A 217 3.49 -15.00 6.81
CA PRO A 217 3.42 -13.55 6.89
C PRO A 217 4.43 -12.91 5.92
N PRO A 218 4.00 -11.98 5.04
CA PRO A 218 4.89 -11.37 4.06
C PRO A 218 5.93 -10.42 4.71
N PHE A 219 5.67 -9.99 5.95
CA PHE A 219 6.54 -9.11 6.72
C PHE A 219 6.66 -9.65 8.16
N LYS A 220 7.87 -9.62 8.70
CA LYS A 220 8.15 -9.94 10.10
C LYS A 220 7.42 -8.93 11.00
N ASP A 221 6.76 -9.44 12.05
CA ASP A 221 6.03 -8.67 13.07
C ASP A 221 4.85 -7.82 12.55
N ALA A 222 4.46 -7.93 11.29
CA ALA A 222 3.32 -7.20 10.77
C ALA A 222 2.00 -7.83 11.22
N LYS A 223 1.12 -7.00 11.78
CA LYS A 223 -0.22 -7.44 12.17
C LYS A 223 -1.05 -7.74 10.92
N ARG A 224 -1.60 -8.94 10.87
CA ARG A 224 -2.59 -9.35 9.87
C ARG A 224 -3.93 -9.62 10.54
N MET A 225 -5.01 -9.38 9.81
CA MET A 225 -6.36 -9.70 10.24
C MET A 225 -7.15 -10.29 9.08
N ALA A 226 -8.26 -10.98 9.38
CA ALA A 226 -9.17 -11.47 8.37
C ALA A 226 -10.57 -10.87 8.53
N VAL A 227 -11.17 -10.49 7.41
CA VAL A 227 -12.50 -9.87 7.36
C VAL A 227 -13.31 -10.45 6.20
N LYS A 228 -14.62 -10.52 6.37
CA LYS A 228 -15.52 -11.01 5.33
C LYS A 228 -16.01 -9.86 4.45
N MET A 229 -15.81 -9.96 3.15
CA MET A 229 -16.42 -9.04 2.20
C MET A 229 -17.92 -9.35 2.07
N THR A 230 -18.80 -8.48 2.55
CA THR A 230 -20.25 -8.60 2.33
C THR A 230 -20.76 -7.56 1.34
N GLY A 231 -20.06 -6.42 1.22
CA GLY A 231 -20.42 -5.35 0.30
C GLY A 231 -20.14 -5.66 -1.17
N HIS A 232 -20.80 -4.89 -2.03
CA HIS A 232 -20.69 -5.01 -3.48
C HIS A 232 -19.75 -3.96 -4.10
N SER A 233 -19.04 -3.16 -3.31
CA SER A 233 -18.18 -2.09 -3.86
C SER A 233 -16.97 -2.58 -4.66
N MET A 234 -16.66 -3.86 -4.60
CA MET A 234 -15.55 -4.46 -5.37
C MET A 234 -16.00 -5.70 -6.14
N ASP A 235 -17.29 -5.87 -6.45
CA ASP A 235 -17.83 -7.14 -6.99
C ASP A 235 -17.25 -7.57 -8.35
N LEU A 236 -16.59 -6.68 -9.09
CA LEU A 236 -15.86 -7.03 -10.32
C LEU A 236 -14.52 -7.74 -10.05
N THR A 237 -13.94 -7.53 -8.87
CA THR A 237 -12.59 -8.03 -8.51
C THR A 237 -12.64 -8.99 -7.32
N ILE A 238 -13.42 -8.66 -6.29
CA ILE A 238 -13.65 -9.44 -5.09
C ILE A 238 -15.15 -9.73 -4.98
N PRO A 239 -15.58 -10.97 -5.27
CA PRO A 239 -16.97 -11.36 -5.09
C PRO A 239 -17.41 -11.22 -3.63
N PRO A 240 -18.66 -10.79 -3.37
CA PRO A 240 -19.26 -10.87 -2.04
C PRO A 240 -19.20 -12.30 -1.48
N GLY A 241 -19.00 -12.39 -0.17
CA GLY A 241 -18.78 -13.63 0.57
C GLY A 241 -17.31 -14.06 0.69
N SER A 242 -16.40 -13.42 -0.05
CA SER A 242 -14.96 -13.70 0.04
C SER A 242 -14.39 -13.34 1.41
N ASP A 243 -13.44 -14.13 1.89
CA ASP A 243 -12.64 -13.83 3.07
C ASP A 243 -11.37 -13.11 2.62
N LEU A 244 -11.04 -12.00 3.26
CA LEU A 244 -9.91 -11.15 2.93
C LEU A 244 -8.81 -11.31 3.98
N GLU A 245 -7.59 -11.55 3.54
CA GLU A 245 -6.39 -11.36 4.35
C GLU A 245 -5.95 -9.91 4.23
N VAL A 246 -5.85 -9.22 5.36
CA VAL A 246 -5.54 -7.80 5.43
C VAL A 246 -4.30 -7.57 6.27
N LEU A 247 -3.34 -6.85 5.71
CA LEU A 247 -2.22 -6.26 6.42
C LEU A 247 -2.70 -5.00 7.14
N TRP A 248 -2.65 -4.99 8.48
CA TRP A 248 -3.07 -3.84 9.28
C TRP A 248 -1.93 -2.82 9.37
N ILE A 249 -2.13 -1.63 8.81
CA ILE A 249 -1.05 -0.65 8.62
C ILE A 249 -1.08 0.54 9.59
N LYS A 250 -2.11 0.67 10.44
CA LYS A 250 -2.32 1.82 11.36
C LYS A 250 -1.12 2.15 12.26
N PHE A 251 -0.25 1.18 12.54
CA PHE A 251 0.93 1.34 13.40
C PHE A 251 2.21 0.80 12.75
N THR A 252 2.28 0.85 11.41
CA THR A 252 3.41 0.33 10.64
C THR A 252 4.02 1.41 9.75
N ASN A 253 5.28 1.23 9.34
CA ASN A 253 5.93 2.09 8.35
C ASN A 253 5.57 1.69 6.90
N ILE A 254 4.55 0.85 6.72
CA ILE A 254 4.12 0.37 5.41
C ILE A 254 3.11 1.37 4.86
N THR A 255 3.47 2.01 3.74
CA THR A 255 2.62 2.99 3.08
C THR A 255 1.91 2.32 1.89
N PRO A 256 0.57 2.43 1.78
CA PRO A 256 -0.15 1.91 0.62
C PRO A 256 0.21 2.73 -0.61
N VAL A 257 0.26 2.07 -1.77
CA VAL A 257 0.57 2.70 -3.05
C VAL A 257 -0.63 2.65 -4.00
N PRO A 258 -0.77 3.60 -4.96
CA PRO A 258 -1.78 3.50 -6.00
C PRO A 258 -1.76 2.14 -6.69
N GLY A 259 -2.93 1.54 -6.84
CA GLY A 259 -3.12 0.17 -7.29
C GLY A 259 -3.39 -0.81 -6.14
N ASP A 260 -3.05 -0.50 -4.90
CA ASP A 260 -3.38 -1.38 -3.78
C ASP A 260 -4.90 -1.44 -3.55
N LEU A 261 -5.38 -2.62 -3.18
CA LEU A 261 -6.70 -2.77 -2.59
C LEU A 261 -6.58 -2.49 -1.10
N VAL A 262 -7.38 -1.56 -0.60
CA VAL A 262 -7.26 -1.04 0.76
C VAL A 262 -8.57 -1.19 1.53
N ILE A 263 -8.43 -1.39 2.84
CA ILE A 263 -9.52 -1.26 3.81
C ILE A 263 -9.51 0.17 4.34
N VAL A 264 -10.66 0.81 4.25
CA VAL A 264 -10.87 2.21 4.60
C VAL A 264 -11.90 2.27 5.71
N GLU A 265 -11.54 2.95 6.78
CA GLU A 265 -12.39 3.28 7.90
C GLU A 265 -12.90 4.70 7.70
N ARG A 266 -14.23 4.89 7.80
CA ARG A 266 -14.86 6.21 7.75
C ARG A 266 -15.67 6.43 9.02
N HIS A 267 -15.59 7.63 9.56
CA HIS A 267 -16.31 8.01 10.77
C HIS A 267 -17.45 8.98 10.45
N ARG A 268 -18.62 8.73 11.06
CA ARG A 268 -19.75 9.67 11.05
C ARG A 268 -20.42 9.65 12.42
N HIS A 269 -20.17 10.70 13.19
CA HIS A 269 -20.56 10.74 14.61
C HIS A 269 -20.01 9.51 15.32
N ASP A 270 -20.85 8.71 15.98
CA ASP A 270 -20.44 7.50 16.71
C ASP A 270 -20.44 6.22 15.83
N LEU A 271 -20.70 6.37 14.52
CA LEU A 271 -20.76 5.25 13.59
C LEU A 271 -19.47 5.14 12.76
N VAL A 272 -19.10 3.89 12.49
CA VAL A 272 -17.96 3.52 11.66
C VAL A 272 -18.44 2.74 10.45
N GLU A 273 -17.90 3.08 9.28
CA GLU A 273 -18.03 2.28 8.06
C GLU A 273 -16.65 1.71 7.71
N LEU A 274 -16.57 0.38 7.55
CA LEU A 274 -15.41 -0.29 6.98
C LEU A 274 -15.72 -0.70 5.55
N THR A 275 -14.95 -0.18 4.59
CA THR A 275 -15.16 -0.42 3.16
C THR A 275 -13.87 -0.83 2.46
N CYS A 276 -13.98 -1.57 1.36
CA CYS A 276 -12.85 -1.92 0.49
C CYS A 276 -12.94 -1.14 -0.82
N LYS A 277 -11.81 -0.56 -1.23
CA LYS A 277 -11.64 0.27 -2.43
C LYS A 277 -10.26 0.05 -3.02
N ARG A 278 -10.08 0.39 -4.31
CA ARG A 278 -8.76 0.56 -4.90
C ARG A 278 -8.23 1.96 -4.62
N LEU A 279 -7.01 2.04 -4.10
CA LEU A 279 -6.29 3.29 -3.98
C LEU A 279 -5.79 3.74 -5.36
N ASP A 280 -6.00 5.00 -5.69
CA ASP A 280 -5.58 5.62 -6.94
C ASP A 280 -5.13 7.07 -6.67
N VAL A 281 -4.60 7.74 -7.68
CA VAL A 281 -4.15 9.12 -7.60
C VAL A 281 -4.81 9.96 -8.70
N GLU A 282 -5.43 11.07 -8.31
CA GLU A 282 -5.92 12.10 -9.24
C GLU A 282 -5.16 13.41 -8.97
N GLY A 283 -4.27 13.79 -9.89
CA GLY A 283 -3.39 14.94 -9.69
C GLY A 283 -2.40 14.70 -8.54
N SER A 284 -2.58 15.43 -7.44
CA SER A 284 -1.76 15.32 -6.22
C SER A 284 -2.51 14.71 -5.02
N GLU A 285 -3.74 14.23 -5.25
CA GLU A 285 -4.61 13.70 -4.20
C GLU A 285 -4.78 12.20 -4.34
N TYR A 286 -4.82 11.52 -3.19
CA TYR A 286 -5.26 10.13 -3.15
C TYR A 286 -6.77 10.06 -3.26
N VAL A 287 -7.23 9.16 -4.12
CA VAL A 287 -8.63 8.86 -4.32
C VAL A 287 -8.88 7.36 -4.19
N LEU A 288 -10.10 7.02 -3.79
CA LEU A 288 -10.54 5.64 -3.60
C LEU A 288 -11.64 5.34 -4.61
N ARG A 289 -11.45 4.29 -5.39
CA ARG A 289 -12.40 3.86 -6.41
C ARG A 289 -12.98 2.50 -6.08
N ALA A 290 -14.28 2.36 -6.29
CA ALA A 290 -14.93 1.06 -6.33
C ALA A 290 -14.59 0.37 -7.66
N GLU A 291 -14.53 -0.96 -7.62
CA GLU A 291 -14.54 -1.79 -8.83
C GLU A 291 -15.84 -2.58 -8.83
N SER A 292 -16.93 -1.86 -9.08
CA SER A 292 -18.27 -2.42 -8.98
C SER A 292 -19.04 -2.39 -10.29
N SER A 293 -19.90 -3.39 -10.47
CA SER A 293 -20.93 -3.39 -11.52
C SER A 293 -22.09 -2.43 -11.21
N ARG A 294 -22.21 -1.96 -9.96
CA ARG A 294 -23.34 -1.14 -9.52
C ARG A 294 -23.06 0.36 -9.57
N PRO A 295 -23.99 1.18 -10.08
CA PRO A 295 -23.79 2.61 -10.26
C PRO A 295 -23.63 3.38 -8.94
N GLU A 296 -24.27 2.93 -7.86
CA GLU A 296 -24.22 3.60 -6.55
C GLU A 296 -22.83 3.63 -5.91
N PHE A 297 -21.90 2.77 -6.35
CA PHE A 297 -20.52 2.74 -5.84
C PHE A 297 -19.52 3.51 -6.70
N GLN A 298 -19.93 4.08 -7.83
CA GLN A 298 -19.00 4.73 -8.78
C GLN A 298 -18.51 6.11 -8.31
N GLU A 299 -19.13 6.67 -7.27
CA GLU A 299 -18.68 7.92 -6.68
C GLU A 299 -17.28 7.75 -6.05
N VAL A 300 -16.38 8.67 -6.41
CA VAL A 300 -14.99 8.66 -5.96
C VAL A 300 -14.91 9.26 -4.56
N ILE A 301 -14.26 8.56 -3.62
CA ILE A 301 -14.00 9.09 -2.28
C ILE A 301 -12.60 9.70 -2.28
N ARG A 302 -12.48 10.97 -1.90
CA ARG A 302 -11.20 11.67 -1.80
C ARG A 302 -10.62 11.52 -0.39
N VAL A 303 -9.33 11.19 -0.31
CA VAL A 303 -8.58 11.04 0.96
C VAL A 303 -7.69 12.26 1.21
N GLY A 304 -7.58 13.19 0.26
CA GLY A 304 -6.77 14.40 0.40
C GLY A 304 -5.34 14.22 -0.10
N SER A 305 -4.46 15.13 0.34
CA SER A 305 -3.09 15.24 -0.19
C SER A 305 -2.28 13.96 0.05
N ALA A 306 -1.49 13.55 -0.94
CA ALA A 306 -0.59 12.40 -0.84
C ALA A 306 0.61 12.58 0.14
N SER A 307 0.55 13.56 1.05
CA SER A 307 1.51 13.78 2.13
C SER A 307 1.06 13.08 3.43
N LEU A 308 2.04 12.68 4.23
CA LEU A 308 2.05 11.66 5.29
C LEU A 308 0.94 11.67 6.37
N ASP A 309 0.05 12.65 6.40
CA ASP A 309 -1.00 12.79 7.40
C ASP A 309 -2.33 12.29 6.81
N LEU A 310 -2.48 10.96 6.73
CA LEU A 310 -3.66 10.26 6.16
C LEU A 310 -4.89 10.32 7.10
N VAL A 311 -5.25 11.52 7.54
CA VAL A 311 -6.52 11.82 8.23
C VAL A 311 -7.07 13.11 7.62
N THR A 312 -8.15 12.99 6.86
CA THR A 312 -8.94 14.17 6.47
C THR A 312 -9.83 14.61 7.62
N ASP A 313 -10.24 15.88 7.65
CA ASP A 313 -11.27 16.39 8.56
C ASP A 313 -12.59 15.57 8.48
N ASP A 314 -12.85 14.92 7.34
CA ASP A 314 -14.01 14.05 7.11
C ASP A 314 -13.88 12.63 7.71
N GLY A 315 -12.81 12.33 8.45
CA GLY A 315 -12.64 11.07 9.17
C GLY A 315 -12.46 9.85 8.26
N VAL A 316 -11.86 10.01 7.07
CA VAL A 316 -11.50 8.92 6.16
C VAL A 316 -10.06 8.49 6.43
N GLN A 317 -9.87 7.22 6.82
CA GLN A 317 -8.56 6.66 7.14
C GLN A 317 -8.33 5.33 6.41
N ILE A 318 -7.16 5.18 5.79
CA ILE A 318 -6.73 3.87 5.28
C ILE A 318 -6.14 3.08 6.46
N VAL A 319 -6.73 1.95 6.78
CA VAL A 319 -6.36 1.14 7.96
C VAL A 319 -5.70 -0.19 7.60
N GLY A 320 -5.89 -0.68 6.37
CA GLY A 320 -5.30 -1.94 5.92
C GLY A 320 -5.08 -2.04 4.42
N ILE A 321 -4.20 -2.96 4.03
CA ILE A 321 -3.94 -3.37 2.64
C ILE A 321 -4.40 -4.81 2.47
N VAL A 322 -5.21 -5.09 1.46
CA VAL A 322 -5.67 -6.45 1.14
C VAL A 322 -4.53 -7.20 0.46
N LEU A 323 -4.05 -8.26 1.09
CA LEU A 323 -2.98 -9.11 0.59
C LEU A 323 -3.52 -10.22 -0.32
N SER A 324 -4.63 -10.83 0.08
CA SER A 324 -5.26 -11.92 -0.64
C SER A 324 -6.77 -11.95 -0.38
N SER A 325 -7.50 -12.55 -1.32
CA SER A 325 -8.94 -12.82 -1.19
C SER A 325 -9.21 -14.27 -1.56
N GLN A 326 -9.99 -14.97 -0.74
CA GLN A 326 -10.35 -16.36 -1.01
C GLN A 326 -11.85 -16.60 -0.90
N GLN A 327 -12.36 -17.44 -1.80
CA GLN A 327 -13.77 -17.83 -1.82
C GLN A 327 -13.89 -19.30 -1.47
N ARG A 328 -14.66 -19.59 -0.41
CA ARG A 328 -15.00 -20.96 -0.04
C ARG A 328 -16.22 -21.40 -0.84
N HIS A 329 -16.03 -22.34 -1.76
CA HIS A 329 -17.11 -22.91 -2.56
C HIS A 329 -17.72 -24.17 -1.94
N SER A 330 -17.08 -24.80 -0.94
CA SER A 330 -17.58 -26.01 -0.27
C SER A 330 -18.10 -25.70 1.14
N THR A 331 -19.34 -26.12 1.41
CA THR A 331 -19.94 -26.10 2.76
C THR A 331 -19.69 -27.41 3.52
N ARG A 332 -18.95 -28.35 2.93
CA ARG A 332 -18.68 -29.66 3.54
C ARG A 332 -17.72 -29.47 4.71
N ARG A 333 -18.25 -29.61 5.93
CA ARG A 333 -17.43 -29.84 7.13
C ARG A 333 -16.88 -31.25 7.01
N PHE A 334 -15.56 -31.39 6.88
CA PHE A 334 -14.90 -32.67 7.12
C PHE A 334 -14.90 -32.87 8.63
N THR A 335 -15.88 -33.64 9.10
CA THR A 335 -15.97 -34.11 10.50
C THR A 335 -14.96 -35.20 10.78
#